data_AF-A0A2V6XVT8-F1
#
_entry.id   AF-A0A2V6XVT8-F1
#
_cell.length_a   1.000
_cell.length_b   1.000
_cell.length_c   1.000
_cell.angle_alpha   90.00
_cell.angle_beta   90.00
_cell.angle_gamma   90.00
#
_symmetry.space_group_name_H-M   'P 1'
#
loop_
_entity.id
_entity.type
_entity.pdbx_description
1 polymer ?
#
loop_
_entity_poly.entity_id
_entity_poly.type
_entity_poly.pdbx_seq_one_letter_code
_entity_poly.pdbx_strand_id
1 'polypeptide(L)'
;PPLAARLAEAGVALRGCPRTLALVPGASPATEADWDTEYLDLILAVRVVDDLDEAIRHIQRHGTGLAEAIVTNDLARARRFAREVDAAAVLVNASTRLVDGSQFGMGAEMGISTSRLHARGPVGVRELTTTKFIVQGDGQVRD
;
A
#
# COMPACT_ATOMS: atom_id res chain seq x y z
N PRO A 1 16.06 17.10 -8.25
CA PRO A 1 15.94 16.78 -6.80
C PRO A 1 16.95 15.71 -6.36
N PRO A 2 17.50 15.74 -5.13
CA PRO A 2 18.52 14.79 -4.69
C PRO A 2 18.10 13.31 -4.78
N LEU A 3 16.82 13.02 -4.49
CA LEU A 3 16.28 11.65 -4.59
C LEU A 3 16.34 11.09 -6.01
N ALA A 4 16.10 11.92 -7.04
CA ALA A 4 16.14 11.47 -8.42
C ALA A 4 17.54 11.02 -8.85
N ALA A 5 18.59 11.72 -8.38
CA ALA A 5 19.98 11.33 -8.64
C ALA A 5 20.32 9.97 -7.99
N ARG A 6 19.93 9.77 -6.73
CA ARG A 6 20.14 8.50 -6.02
C ARG A 6 19.41 7.32 -6.66
N LEU A 7 18.20 7.56 -7.17
CA LEU A 7 17.42 6.55 -7.89
C LEU A 7 18.09 6.19 -9.22
N ALA A 8 18.61 7.19 -9.95
CA ALA A 8 19.35 6.95 -11.19
C ALA A 8 20.67 6.19 -10.94
N GLU A 9 21.42 6.51 -9.89
CA GLU A 9 22.62 5.77 -9.46
C GLU A 9 22.30 4.30 -9.11
N ALA A 10 21.12 4.05 -8.56
CA ALA A 10 20.62 2.70 -8.28
C ALA A 10 20.05 1.98 -9.52
N GLY A 11 20.10 2.61 -10.72
CA GLY A 11 19.62 2.03 -11.97
C GLY A 11 18.11 2.12 -12.19
N VAL A 12 17.39 2.94 -11.42
CA VAL A 12 15.93 3.08 -11.55
C VAL A 12 15.56 3.99 -12.72
N ALA A 13 14.77 3.47 -13.66
CA ALA A 13 14.18 4.24 -14.74
C ALA A 13 12.95 5.03 -14.23
N LEU A 14 13.03 6.36 -14.29
CA LEU A 14 11.96 7.25 -13.84
C LEU A 14 11.01 7.58 -14.99
N ARG A 15 9.70 7.45 -14.74
CA ARG A 15 8.62 7.95 -15.60
C ARG A 15 7.89 9.07 -14.86
N GLY A 16 7.60 10.19 -15.51
CA GLY A 16 7.13 11.39 -14.83
C GLY A 16 5.96 12.10 -15.50
N CYS A 17 5.07 12.69 -14.70
CA CYS A 17 4.11 13.68 -15.21
C CYS A 17 4.84 14.97 -15.66
N PRO A 18 4.18 15.91 -16.38
CA PRO A 18 4.84 17.14 -16.87
C PRO A 18 5.58 17.94 -15.79
N ARG A 19 5.03 18.01 -14.56
CA ARG A 19 5.66 18.67 -13.41
C ARG A 19 6.92 17.93 -12.94
N THR A 20 6.92 16.60 -12.99
CA THR A 20 8.11 15.78 -12.69
C THR A 20 9.19 16.01 -13.75
N LEU A 21 8.83 16.02 -15.03
CA LEU A 21 9.78 16.23 -16.14
C LEU A 21 10.46 17.60 -16.06
N ALA A 22 9.73 18.65 -15.64
CA ALA A 22 10.31 19.96 -15.40
C ALA A 22 11.39 19.97 -14.29
N LEU A 23 11.33 19.02 -13.36
CA LEU A 23 12.28 18.89 -12.23
C LEU A 23 13.36 17.82 -12.47
N VAL A 24 13.09 16.86 -13.34
CA VAL A 24 13.95 15.71 -13.64
C VAL A 24 14.00 15.50 -15.16
N PRO A 25 14.84 16.25 -15.89
CA PRO A 25 14.90 16.18 -17.36
C PRO A 25 15.29 14.81 -17.93
N GLY A 26 15.93 13.94 -17.14
CA GLY A 26 16.31 12.59 -17.54
C GLY A 26 15.21 11.53 -17.38
N ALA A 27 14.03 11.90 -16.87
CA ALA A 27 12.89 10.98 -16.77
C ALA A 27 12.12 10.91 -18.09
N SER A 28 11.53 9.75 -18.38
CA SER A 28 10.63 9.58 -19.52
C SER A 28 9.22 10.09 -19.20
N PRO A 29 8.43 10.56 -20.18
CA PRO A 29 7.03 10.91 -19.94
C PRO A 29 6.21 9.69 -19.47
N ALA A 30 5.46 9.86 -18.39
CA ALA A 30 4.47 8.88 -17.96
C ALA A 30 3.21 8.95 -18.83
N THR A 31 2.63 7.81 -19.12
CA THR A 31 1.33 7.61 -19.78
C THR A 31 0.25 7.31 -18.74
N GLU A 32 -1.03 7.32 -19.12
CA GLU A 32 -2.11 6.94 -18.19
C GLU A 32 -1.96 5.48 -17.70
N ALA A 33 -1.46 4.58 -18.54
CA ALA A 33 -1.24 3.18 -18.17
C ALA A 33 -0.18 3.01 -17.07
N ASP A 34 0.79 3.92 -16.99
CA ASP A 34 1.86 3.84 -15.98
C ASP A 34 1.34 3.95 -14.55
N TRP A 35 0.21 4.64 -14.34
CA TRP A 35 -0.36 4.80 -13.00
C TRP A 35 -0.97 3.50 -12.47
N ASP A 36 -1.46 2.64 -13.35
CA ASP A 36 -2.08 1.35 -13.01
C ASP A 36 -1.11 0.15 -13.16
N THR A 37 0.15 0.40 -13.54
CA THR A 37 1.12 -0.66 -13.84
C THR A 37 1.98 -1.01 -12.64
N GLU A 38 1.97 -2.29 -12.23
CA GLU A 38 2.98 -2.85 -11.33
C GLU A 38 4.17 -3.38 -12.17
N TYR A 39 5.33 -2.72 -12.07
CA TYR A 39 6.46 -3.01 -12.96
C TYR A 39 7.26 -4.26 -12.58
N LEU A 40 7.34 -4.59 -11.28
CA LEU A 40 8.21 -5.64 -10.73
C LEU A 40 9.67 -5.56 -11.25
N ASP A 41 10.14 -4.34 -11.48
CA ASP A 41 11.47 -4.02 -12.03
C ASP A 41 11.96 -2.69 -11.44
N LEU A 42 13.18 -2.27 -11.77
CA LEU A 42 13.75 -0.97 -11.42
C LEU A 42 13.12 0.16 -12.26
N ILE A 43 11.79 0.29 -12.19
CA ILE A 43 11.02 1.33 -12.88
C ILE A 43 10.10 1.99 -11.85
N LEU A 44 10.04 3.33 -11.86
CA LEU A 44 9.20 4.09 -10.95
C LEU A 44 8.48 5.25 -11.67
N ALA A 45 7.15 5.24 -11.62
CA ALA A 45 6.33 6.37 -12.03
C ALA A 45 6.23 7.40 -10.90
N VAL A 46 6.45 8.68 -11.21
CA VAL A 46 6.48 9.79 -10.25
C VAL A 46 5.53 10.89 -10.68
N ARG A 47 4.54 11.15 -9.83
CA ARG A 47 3.56 12.24 -10.01
C ARG A 47 3.75 13.29 -8.93
N VAL A 48 3.82 14.56 -9.34
CA VAL A 48 3.68 15.70 -8.41
C VAL A 48 2.21 16.02 -8.23
N VAL A 49 1.77 16.07 -6.98
CA VAL A 49 0.41 16.42 -6.55
C VAL A 49 0.42 17.72 -5.74
N ASP A 50 -0.69 18.42 -5.69
CA ASP A 50 -0.80 19.72 -5.02
C ASP A 50 -0.94 19.60 -3.50
N ASP A 51 -1.63 18.56 -3.03
CA ASP A 51 -1.94 18.37 -1.62
C ASP A 51 -2.18 16.90 -1.26
N LEU A 52 -2.51 16.68 0.02
CA LEU A 52 -2.83 15.37 0.56
C LEU A 52 -4.12 14.80 -0.04
N ASP A 53 -5.08 15.64 -0.42
CA ASP A 53 -6.35 15.19 -0.97
C ASP A 53 -6.15 14.61 -2.37
N GLU A 54 -5.33 15.25 -3.20
CA GLU A 54 -4.95 14.72 -4.51
C GLU A 54 -4.13 13.44 -4.36
N ALA A 55 -3.20 13.36 -3.40
CA ALA A 55 -2.45 12.14 -3.13
C ALA A 55 -3.38 10.95 -2.80
N ILE A 56 -4.33 11.15 -1.87
CA ILE A 56 -5.30 10.13 -1.47
C ILE A 56 -6.18 9.72 -2.65
N ARG A 57 -6.69 10.69 -3.44
CA ARG A 57 -7.50 10.39 -4.64
C ARG A 57 -6.71 9.59 -5.68
N HIS A 58 -5.43 9.91 -5.87
CA HIS A 58 -4.57 9.19 -6.81
C HIS A 58 -4.39 7.73 -6.37
N ILE A 59 -4.08 7.51 -5.09
CA ILE A 59 -3.98 6.17 -4.51
C ILE A 59 -5.30 5.40 -4.62
N GLN A 60 -6.43 6.02 -4.28
CA GLN A 60 -7.74 5.36 -4.37
C GLN A 60 -8.13 4.97 -5.80
N ARG A 61 -7.64 5.71 -6.80
CA ARG A 61 -7.93 5.43 -8.20
C ARG A 61 -7.06 4.32 -8.79
N HIS A 62 -5.79 4.28 -8.42
CA HIS A 62 -4.78 3.47 -9.10
C HIS A 62 -4.17 2.35 -8.24
N GLY A 63 -4.28 2.46 -6.91
CA GLY A 63 -3.72 1.49 -5.97
C GLY A 63 -4.49 0.17 -5.99
N THR A 64 -3.75 -0.93 -5.84
CA THR A 64 -4.32 -2.30 -5.77
C THR A 64 -4.77 -2.67 -4.35
N GLY A 65 -4.58 -1.78 -3.38
CA GLY A 65 -4.96 -2.00 -1.98
C GLY A 65 -4.00 -2.93 -1.22
N LEU A 66 -2.77 -3.12 -1.71
CA LEU A 66 -1.73 -3.90 -1.04
C LEU A 66 -1.06 -3.11 0.10
N ALA A 67 -0.25 -2.12 -0.26
CA ALA A 67 0.57 -1.38 0.68
C ALA A 67 0.69 0.07 0.24
N GLU A 68 0.39 1.00 1.14
CA GLU A 68 0.45 2.44 0.86
C GLU A 68 1.19 3.16 1.97
N ALA A 69 2.03 4.15 1.63
CA ALA A 69 2.87 4.82 2.61
C ALA A 69 2.88 6.34 2.45
N ILE A 70 2.96 7.04 3.59
CA ILE A 70 3.19 8.49 3.65
C ILE A 70 4.48 8.79 4.40
N VAL A 71 5.26 9.74 3.87
CA VAL A 71 6.41 10.33 4.57
C VAL A 71 6.06 11.76 4.96
N THR A 72 5.94 12.03 6.26
CA THR A 72 5.52 13.34 6.79
C THR A 72 5.96 13.53 8.24
N ASN A 73 6.27 14.78 8.62
CA ASN A 73 6.45 15.19 10.02
C ASN A 73 5.17 15.79 10.64
N ASP A 74 4.11 15.95 9.84
CA ASP A 74 2.81 16.45 10.29
C ASP A 74 1.95 15.29 10.79
N LEU A 75 1.67 15.29 12.10
CA LEU A 75 0.88 14.27 12.77
C LEU A 75 -0.58 14.23 12.29
N ALA A 76 -1.17 15.38 11.95
CA ALA A 76 -2.55 15.44 11.46
C ALA A 76 -2.64 14.80 10.06
N ARG A 77 -1.67 15.08 9.18
CA ARG A 77 -1.58 14.44 7.86
C ARG A 77 -1.34 12.94 7.96
N ALA A 78 -0.45 12.50 8.85
CA ALA A 78 -0.19 11.08 9.07
C ALA A 78 -1.46 10.32 9.51
N ARG A 79 -2.16 10.84 10.54
CA ARG A 79 -3.41 10.24 11.04
C ARG A 79 -4.52 10.24 9.99
N ARG A 80 -4.59 11.30 9.19
CA ARG A 80 -5.58 11.45 8.13
C ARG A 80 -5.35 10.42 7.02
N PHE A 81 -4.12 10.32 6.52
CA PHE A 81 -3.72 9.34 5.52
C PHE A 81 -4.01 7.90 5.99
N ALA A 82 -3.60 7.56 7.21
CA ALA A 82 -3.81 6.23 7.80
C ALA A 82 -5.29 5.84 7.93
N ARG A 83 -6.20 6.81 8.02
CA ARG A 83 -7.65 6.57 8.12
C ARG A 83 -8.35 6.51 6.75
N GLU A 84 -7.91 7.33 5.80
CA GLU A 84 -8.62 7.56 4.54
C GLU A 84 -8.11 6.67 3.38
N VAL A 85 -6.90 6.13 3.48
CA VAL A 85 -6.35 5.18 2.51
C VAL A 85 -6.76 3.76 2.88
N ASP A 86 -7.44 3.07 1.96
CA ASP A 86 -7.91 1.71 2.16
C ASP A 86 -6.98 0.68 1.50
N ALA A 87 -5.98 0.22 2.24
CA ALA A 87 -5.04 -0.82 1.82
C ALA A 87 -4.89 -1.90 2.91
N ALA A 88 -4.31 -3.04 2.55
CA ALA A 88 -4.03 -4.12 3.49
C ALA A 88 -3.02 -3.70 4.57
N ALA A 89 -2.09 -2.79 4.24
CA ALA A 89 -1.26 -2.09 5.21
C ALA A 89 -1.06 -0.63 4.80
N VAL A 90 -1.22 0.28 5.78
CA VAL A 90 -0.90 1.70 5.61
C VAL A 90 0.25 2.07 6.54
N LEU A 91 1.31 2.66 5.97
CA LEU A 91 2.55 2.93 6.67
C LEU A 91 2.80 4.43 6.80
N VAL A 92 3.33 4.85 7.95
CA VAL A 92 3.75 6.24 8.20
C VAL A 92 5.25 6.24 8.48
N ASN A 93 6.02 6.95 7.66
CA ASN A 93 7.48 7.06 7.77
C ASN A 93 8.20 5.70 7.79
N ALA A 94 7.65 4.71 7.09
CA ALA A 94 8.18 3.36 7.03
C ALA A 94 8.07 2.80 5.61
N SER A 95 8.99 1.88 5.27
CA SER A 95 9.06 1.30 3.92
C SER A 95 7.94 0.30 3.69
N THR A 96 7.31 0.33 2.50
CA THR A 96 6.30 -0.64 2.07
C THR A 96 6.82 -2.08 2.03
N ARG A 97 8.15 -2.28 1.99
CA ARG A 97 8.79 -3.60 2.11
C ARG A 97 8.52 -4.32 3.42
N LEU A 98 8.05 -3.61 4.45
CA LEU A 98 7.72 -4.20 5.75
C LEU A 98 6.37 -4.93 5.76
N VAL A 99 5.59 -4.86 4.68
CA VAL A 99 4.33 -5.59 4.57
C VAL A 99 4.63 -7.05 4.24
N ASP A 100 4.85 -7.82 5.32
CA ASP A 100 5.25 -9.22 5.31
C ASP A 100 4.94 -9.82 6.70
N GLY A 101 4.43 -11.04 6.75
CA GLY A 101 3.99 -11.69 7.98
C GLY A 101 5.12 -11.91 8.99
N SER A 102 6.34 -12.19 8.55
CA SER A 102 7.48 -12.31 9.47
C SER A 102 7.83 -10.96 10.11
N GLN A 103 7.74 -9.88 9.33
CA GLN A 103 7.97 -8.51 9.81
C GLN A 103 6.86 -8.05 10.76
N PHE A 104 5.64 -8.57 10.59
CA PHE A 104 4.50 -8.32 11.49
C PHE A 104 4.44 -9.27 12.69
N GLY A 105 5.44 -10.14 12.88
CA GLY A 105 5.53 -11.04 14.04
C GLY A 105 4.62 -12.26 13.97
N MET A 106 4.12 -12.61 12.78
CA MET A 106 3.26 -13.77 12.54
C MET A 106 4.06 -15.07 12.32
N GLY A 107 5.40 -14.97 12.29
CA GLY A 107 6.31 -16.08 12.03
C GLY A 107 6.40 -16.41 10.55
N ALA A 108 5.35 -17.00 9.99
CA ALA A 108 5.25 -17.36 8.58
C ALA A 108 3.92 -16.90 7.97
N GLU A 109 3.92 -16.71 6.65
CA GLU A 109 2.72 -16.41 5.86
C GLU A 109 2.60 -17.34 4.66
N MET A 110 1.37 -17.54 4.19
CA MET A 110 1.10 -18.15 2.88
C MET A 110 1.24 -17.13 1.74
N GLY A 111 1.00 -15.86 2.05
CA GLY A 111 1.03 -14.73 1.13
C GLY A 111 0.23 -13.55 1.70
N ILE A 112 0.01 -12.54 0.87
CA ILE A 112 -0.66 -11.30 1.28
C ILE A 112 -2.01 -11.17 0.56
N SER A 113 -3.07 -11.01 1.32
CA SER A 113 -4.44 -10.82 0.81
C SER A 113 -4.79 -9.33 0.72
N THR A 114 -5.28 -8.88 -0.44
CA THR A 114 -5.89 -7.55 -0.61
C THR A 114 -7.42 -7.59 -0.46
N SER A 115 -8.01 -8.77 -0.22
CA SER A 115 -9.45 -8.95 -0.03
C SER A 115 -9.97 -8.17 1.18
N ARG A 116 -11.17 -7.61 1.07
CA ARG A 116 -11.89 -7.02 2.21
C ARG A 116 -12.66 -8.06 3.05
N LEU A 117 -12.74 -9.30 2.59
CA LEU A 117 -13.45 -10.39 3.25
C LEU A 117 -12.48 -11.42 3.81
N HIS A 118 -12.86 -12.00 4.96
CA HIS A 118 -12.13 -13.05 5.70
C HIS A 118 -10.78 -12.59 6.29
N ALA A 119 -9.75 -12.45 5.48
CA ALA A 119 -8.41 -12.07 5.89
C ALA A 119 -7.81 -11.02 4.93
N ARG A 120 -7.14 -10.01 5.48
CA ARG A 120 -6.51 -8.90 4.74
C ARG A 120 -5.14 -8.62 5.33
N GLY A 121 -4.15 -8.44 4.46
CA GLY A 121 -2.73 -8.40 4.82
C GLY A 121 -2.10 -9.79 4.79
N PRO A 122 -0.94 -9.97 5.45
CA PRO A 122 -0.31 -11.28 5.62
C PRO A 122 -1.29 -12.35 6.13
N VAL A 123 -1.33 -13.50 5.48
CA VAL A 123 -2.21 -14.63 5.82
C VAL A 123 -1.40 -15.68 6.57
N GLY A 124 -1.49 -15.67 7.90
CA GLY A 124 -0.84 -16.63 8.78
C GLY A 124 -1.74 -17.78 9.19
N VAL A 125 -1.30 -18.56 10.18
CA VAL A 125 -2.03 -19.75 10.65
C VAL A 125 -3.43 -19.44 11.18
N ARG A 126 -3.62 -18.27 11.81
CA ARG A 126 -4.93 -17.86 12.34
C ARG A 126 -5.91 -17.55 11.22
N GLU A 127 -5.44 -16.93 10.15
CA GLU A 127 -6.24 -16.56 8.98
C GLU A 127 -6.63 -17.80 8.14
N LEU A 128 -6.07 -18.98 8.42
CA LEU A 128 -6.50 -20.26 7.83
C LEU A 128 -7.55 -21.00 8.67
N THR A 129 -8.08 -20.37 9.72
CA THR A 129 -9.13 -20.96 10.57
C THR A 129 -10.50 -20.36 10.26
N THR A 130 -11.56 -21.04 10.71
CA THR A 130 -12.94 -20.53 10.70
C THR A 130 -13.59 -20.75 12.06
N THR A 131 -14.72 -20.10 12.30
CA THR A 131 -15.44 -20.17 13.58
C THR A 131 -16.66 -21.07 13.48
N LYS A 132 -16.98 -21.77 14.57
CA LYS A 132 -18.26 -22.47 14.74
C LYS A 132 -18.85 -22.14 16.10
N PHE A 133 -20.17 -22.21 16.22
CA PHE A 133 -20.85 -22.15 17.51
C PHE A 133 -20.92 -23.54 18.12
N ILE A 134 -20.67 -23.62 19.43
CA ILE A 134 -20.85 -24.83 20.22
C ILE A 134 -21.91 -24.52 21.26
N VAL A 135 -23.03 -25.21 21.21
CA VAL A 135 -24.13 -25.08 22.17
C VAL A 135 -24.29 -26.43 22.86
N GLN A 136 -24.20 -26.43 24.19
CA GLN A 136 -24.46 -27.61 25.01
C GLN A 136 -25.81 -27.42 25.70
N GLY A 137 -26.72 -28.35 25.44
CA GLY A 137 -28.09 -28.28 25.93
C GLY A 137 -28.41 -29.33 26.99
N ASP A 138 -29.48 -29.07 27.73
CA ASP A 138 -30.12 -29.96 28.71
C ASP A 138 -31.64 -29.66 28.77
N GLY A 139 -32.30 -29.69 27.60
CA GLY A 139 -33.76 -29.50 27.49
C GLY A 139 -34.24 -28.09 27.10
N GLN A 140 -33.39 -27.27 26.49
CA GLN A 140 -33.80 -25.95 26.00
C GLN A 140 -34.78 -26.08 24.83
N VAL A 141 -35.89 -25.34 24.93
CA VAL A 141 -36.88 -25.16 23.86
C VAL A 141 -36.78 -23.73 23.30
N ARG A 142 -37.26 -23.52 22.07
CA ARG A 142 -37.33 -22.21 21.41
C ARG A 142 -38.80 -21.79 21.30
N ASP A 143 -39.09 -20.54 21.67
CA ASP A 143 -40.41 -19.92 21.50
C ASP A 143 -40.71 -19.57 20.03
#